data_AF-A0A7C7RXY8-F1
#
_entry.id   AF-A0A7C7RXY8-F1
#
_cell.length_a   1.000
_cell.length_b   1.000
_cell.length_c   1.000
_cell.angle_alpha   90.00
_cell.angle_beta   90.00
_cell.angle_gamma   90.00
#
_symmetry.space_group_name_H-M   'P 1'
#
loop_
_entity.id
_entity.type
_entity.pdbx_description
1 polymer ?
#
loop_
_entity_poly.entity_id
_entity_poly.type
_entity_poly.pdbx_seq_one_letter_code
_entity_poly.pdbx_strand_id
1 'polypeptide(L)' 'QILGGIGYTNVYPIERLLRDTRLIMIWTGTNEVMDLIIQHEYYREVLPPRPDVRDPEGDAPEAEREEEKVYE' A
#
# COMPACT_ATOMS: atom_id res chain seq x y z
N GLN A 1 -1.60 -11.90 -25.94
CA GLN A 1 -1.85 -11.63 -27.37
C GLN A 1 -1.06 -12.54 -28.33
N ILE A 2 -0.05 -13.31 -27.85
CA ILE A 2 0.76 -14.23 -28.69
C ILE A 2 -0.09 -15.29 -29.43
N LEU A 3 -1.19 -15.74 -28.84
CA LEU A 3 -2.03 -16.83 -29.35
C LEU A 3 -3.01 -16.41 -30.47
N GLY A 4 -3.04 -15.13 -30.87
CA GLY A 4 -3.99 -14.62 -31.87
C GLY A 4 -5.45 -14.96 -31.54
N GLY A 5 -6.27 -15.19 -32.56
CA GLY A 5 -7.70 -15.48 -32.41
C GLY A 5 -8.03 -16.81 -31.71
N ILE A 6 -7.09 -17.77 -31.70
CA ILE A 6 -7.28 -19.09 -31.04
C ILE A 6 -7.45 -18.92 -29.53
N GLY A 7 -6.88 -17.87 -28.94
CA GLY A 7 -7.05 -17.55 -27.52
C GLY A 7 -8.49 -17.21 -27.08
N TYR A 8 -9.38 -16.91 -28.04
CA TYR A 8 -10.82 -16.65 -27.82
C TYR A 8 -11.71 -17.84 -28.23
N THR A 9 -11.10 -18.98 -28.56
CA THR A 9 -11.84 -20.20 -28.92
C THR A 9 -11.86 -21.18 -27.75
N ASN A 10 -12.88 -22.04 -27.71
CA ASN A 10 -13.00 -23.08 -26.68
C ASN A 10 -12.03 -24.25 -26.86
N VAL A 11 -11.10 -24.17 -27.82
CA VAL A 11 -10.12 -25.24 -28.09
C VAL A 11 -9.11 -25.36 -26.96
N TYR A 12 -8.69 -24.22 -26.40
CA TYR A 12 -7.79 -24.16 -25.25
C TYR A 12 -8.41 -23.31 -24.14
N PRO A 13 -8.30 -23.71 -22.85
CA PRO A 13 -8.97 -23.01 -21.75
C PRO A 13 -8.28 -21.69 -21.34
N ILE A 14 -7.58 -21.03 -22.25
CA ILE A 14 -6.73 -19.86 -21.96
C ILE A 14 -7.57 -18.65 -21.52
N GLU A 15 -8.72 -18.41 -22.17
CA GLU A 15 -9.62 -17.33 -21.76
C GLU A 15 -10.11 -17.52 -20.32
N ARG A 16 -10.47 -18.75 -19.95
CA ARG A 16 -10.93 -19.09 -18.60
C ARG A 16 -9.84 -18.86 -17.57
N LEU A 17 -8.64 -19.36 -17.82
CA LEU A 17 -7.50 -19.14 -16.93
C LEU A 17 -7.19 -17.66 -16.75
N LEU A 18 -7.22 -16.88 -17.84
CA LEU A 18 -7.02 -15.43 -17.77
C LEU A 18 -8.10 -14.75 -16.90
N ARG A 19 -9.35 -15.19 -17.00
CA ARG A 19 -10.44 -14.68 -16.15
C ARG A 19 -10.22 -15.02 -14.68
N ASP A 20 -9.83 -16.26 -14.38
CA ASP A 20 -9.58 -16.72 -13.01
C ASP A 20 -8.41 -15.95 -12.38
N THR A 21 -7.33 -15.71 -13.14
CA THR A 21 -6.17 -14.93 -12.64
C THR A 21 -6.53 -13.50 -12.26
N ARG A 22 -7.55 -12.89 -12.89
CA ARG A 22 -7.97 -11.54 -12.52
C ARG A 22 -8.61 -11.46 -11.16
N LEU A 23 -9.25 -12.53 -10.70
CA LEU A 23 -9.82 -12.60 -9.35
C LEU A 23 -8.73 -12.62 -8.27
N ILE A 24 -7.56 -13.20 -8.58
CA ILE A 24 -6.42 -13.24 -7.66
C ILE A 24 -5.90 -11.85 -7.33
N MET A 25 -6.07 -10.86 -8.24
CA MET A 25 -5.66 -9.47 -7.97
C MET A 25 -6.50 -8.75 -6.92
N ILE A 26 -7.65 -9.30 -6.54
CA ILE A 26 -8.56 -8.72 -5.54
C ILE A 26 -8.61 -9.62 -4.30
N TRP A 27 -8.54 -10.93 -4.51
CA TRP A 27 -8.58 -11.90 -3.44
C TRP A 27 -7.27 -11.85 -2.64
N THR A 28 -7.39 -11.85 -1.31
CA THR A 28 -6.27 -11.85 -0.34
C THR A 28 -5.44 -10.57 -0.32
N GLY A 29 -6.09 -9.45 -0.68
CA GLY A 29 -5.48 -8.13 -0.72
C GLY A 29 -5.43 -7.63 -2.16
N THR A 30 -5.95 -6.43 -2.40
CA THR A 30 -5.79 -5.80 -3.71
C THR A 30 -4.34 -5.36 -3.89
N ASN A 31 -3.94 -5.15 -5.14
CA ASN A 31 -2.59 -4.64 -5.44
C ASN A 31 -2.29 -3.35 -4.65
N GLU A 32 -3.27 -2.45 -4.52
CA GLU A 32 -3.11 -1.19 -3.78
C GLU A 32 -2.87 -1.43 -2.28
N VAL A 33 -3.57 -2.38 -1.67
CA VAL A 33 -3.37 -2.71 -0.25
C VAL A 33 -2.01 -3.36 -0.04
N MET A 34 -1.62 -4.26 -0.92
CA MET A 34 -0.30 -4.90 -0.86
C MET A 34 0.84 -3.88 -1.03
N ASP A 35 0.69 -2.92 -1.95
CA ASP A 35 1.65 -1.84 -2.13
C ASP A 35 1.79 -0.97 -0.87
N LEU A 36 0.68 -0.65 -0.19
CA LEU A 36 0.70 0.09 1.07
C LEU A 36 1.38 -0.70 2.20
N ILE A 37 1.12 -2.01 2.30
CA ILE A 37 1.76 -2.89 3.29
C ILE A 37 3.28 -2.93 3.05
N ILE A 38 3.70 -3.11 1.80
CA ILE A 38 5.12 -3.11 1.42
C ILE A 38 5.76 -1.78 1.79
N GLN A 39 5.12 -0.65 1.45
CA GLN A 39 5.63 0.68 1.80
C GLN A 39 5.76 0.84 3.32
N HIS A 40 4.73 0.46 4.08
CA HIS A 40 4.73 0.56 5.54
C HIS A 40 5.90 -0.22 6.18
N GLU A 41 6.07 -1.48 5.80
CA GLU A 41 7.15 -2.31 6.33
C GLU A 41 8.52 -1.81 5.86
N TYR A 42 8.65 -1.42 4.59
CA TYR A 42 9.89 -0.85 4.06
C TYR A 42 10.31 0.43 4.79
N TYR A 43 9.36 1.34 5.05
CA TYR A 43 9.65 2.56 5.81
C TYR A 43 10.09 2.26 7.24
N ARG A 44 9.50 1.25 7.90
CA ARG A 44 9.92 0.83 9.24
C ARG A 44 11.34 0.26 9.27
N GLU A 45 11.76 -0.44 8.22
CA GLU A 45 13.12 -0.99 8.10
C GLU A 45 14.16 0.07 7.75
N VAL A 46 13.84 0.96 6.80
CA VAL A 46 14.81 1.92 6.23
C VAL A 46 14.89 3.23 7.01
N LEU A 47 13.79 3.65 7.65
CA LEU A 47 13.78 4.77 8.58
C LEU A 47 13.80 4.20 10.00
N PRO A 48 14.97 3.84 10.56
CA PRO A 48 15.04 3.70 12.01
C PRO A 48 14.57 5.01 12.64
N PRO A 49 13.92 4.99 13.82
CA PRO A 49 13.62 6.22 14.54
C PRO A 49 14.95 6.97 14.69
N ARG A 50 15.08 8.09 13.98
CA ARG A 50 16.25 8.95 14.12
C ARG A 50 16.25 9.39 15.59
N PRO A 51 17.24 9.02 16.40
CA PRO A 51 17.29 9.46 17.80
C PRO A 51 17.50 10.97 17.92
N ASP A 52 17.80 11.64 16.81
CA ASP A 52 18.09 13.07 16.69
C ASP A 52 17.04 13.82 15.85
N VAL A 53 15.78 13.38 15.87
CA VAL A 53 14.72 14.30 15.43
C VAL A 53 14.43 15.22 16.60
N ARG A 54 14.84 16.48 16.49
CA ARG A 54 14.42 17.54 17.41
C ARG A 54 12.90 17.53 17.49
N ASP A 55 12.36 17.48 18.70
CA ASP A 55 10.93 17.65 18.96
C ASP A 55 10.54 19.10 18.63
N PRO A 56 9.81 19.36 17.53
CA PRO A 56 9.42 20.72 17.16
C PRO A 56 8.25 21.22 18.02
N GLU A 57 7.58 20.35 18.78
CA GLU A 57 6.45 20.75 19.62
C GLU A 57 6.93 21.68 20.75
N GLY A 58 8.13 21.43 21.28
CA GLY A 58 8.79 22.28 22.28
C GLY A 58 9.35 23.59 21.73
N ASP A 59 9.36 23.81 20.42
CA ASP A 59 9.89 25.04 19.80
C ASP A 59 8.86 26.18 19.76
N ALA A 60 7.59 25.89 20.05
CA ALA A 60 6.52 26.88 20.06
C ALA A 60 6.58 27.76 21.33
N PRO A 61 6.41 29.09 21.22
CA PRO A 61 6.43 29.99 22.39
C PRO A 61 5.39 29.66 23.48
N GLU A 62 4.30 28.99 23.12
CA GLU A 62 3.22 28.57 24.03
C GLU A 62 3.07 27.04 24.10
N ALA A 63 4.15 26.28 23.85
CA ALA A 63 4.14 24.81 23.83
C ALA A 63 3.56 24.16 25.12
N GLU A 64 3.68 24.85 26.25
CA GLU A 64 3.23 24.41 27.57
C GLU A 64 1.71 24.55 27.80
N ARG A 65 0.98 25.25 26.92
CA ARG A 65 -0.47 25.46 27.07
C ARG A 65 -1.25 24.26 26.53
N GLU A 66 -1.20 23.15 27.27
CA GLU A 66 -1.89 21.89 26.93
C GLU A 66 -3.41 22.07 26.73
N GLU A 67 -4.03 23.04 27.40
CA GLU A 67 -5.46 23.36 27.30
C GLU A 67 -5.89 23.88 25.92
N GLU A 68 -4.95 24.40 25.11
CA GLU A 68 -5.23 24.88 23.75
C GLU A 68 -4.95 23.82 22.68
N LYS A 69 -4.39 22.66 23.06
CA LYS A 69 -4.18 21.53 22.14
C LYS A 69 -5.49 20.79 21.92
N VAL A 70 -6.29 21.28 20.97
CA VAL A 70 -7.54 20.63 20.53
C VAL A 70 -7.22 19.59 19.46
N TYR A 71 -7.47 18.31 19.76
CA TYR A 71 -7.21 17.16 18.87
C TYR A 71 -8.47 16.61 18.18
N GLU A 72 -9.54 17.41 18.10
CA GLU A 72 -10.82 17.02 17.48
C GLU A 72 -10.80 17.15 15.94
#